data_AF-A0AAN9YM30-F1
#
_entry.id   AF-A0AAN9YM30-F1
#
_cell.length_a   1.000
_cell.length_b   1.000
_cell.length_c   1.000
_cell.angle_alpha   90.00
_cell.angle_beta   90.00
_cell.angle_gamma   90.00
#
_symmetry.space_group_name_H-M   'P 1'
#
loop_
_entity.id
_entity.type
_entity.pdbx_description
1 polymer ?
#
loop_
_entity_poly.entity_id
_entity_poly.type
_entity_poly.pdbx_seq_one_letter_code
_entity_poly.pdbx_strand_id
1 'polypeptide(L)'
;MSWPEAPLGTLLYSLNLSNFQNEAKKYVTESTITECKPAKWTPLPTARQLKPDSGQYVRDPNAARYPKHPVEPAITAVLAIDHENAQNVDIVACGSTLGNLLRFIRGEDRQFRMLVELVEGTIFFIRRESSPFIPDVKGYGHSFPEAYTTWEGEVKGSVSHQRVLSYRFGGLGFLLRFEGDGYLWDGDEVVRADGDHKSATVNDFNATQSVEELAAELNRSRVTGAQPTHGDNLKIIHAGNLVSQDRIFDLKTRSVRRKEADRFEDTFGEQLPRLWVSQIPRFILAYHKHGLFEEISIRDARSDVKSWERNHVDVLSRLAALLHRIVGLVRSRSDGRLELRHETVGTLEVREQPADSGDALSASVRCLWAKASAVKDDVTSAEMASDPEEDGNLFSWDEGSEPDYTACSSEDCGYCGRCSY
;
A
#
# COMPACT_ATOMS: atom_id res chain seq x y z
N MET A 1 17.96 24.91 9.44
CA MET A 1 18.94 23.83 9.71
C MET A 1 18.88 22.86 8.56
N SER A 2 19.98 22.68 7.83
CA SER A 2 20.11 21.59 6.86
C SER A 2 20.28 20.29 7.64
N TRP A 3 19.42 19.30 7.41
CA TRP A 3 19.64 17.95 7.90
C TRP A 3 20.85 17.37 7.17
N PRO A 4 21.84 16.78 7.86
CA PRO A 4 22.97 16.15 7.19
C PRO A 4 22.47 15.04 6.28
N GLU A 5 23.00 14.97 5.06
CA GLU A 5 22.64 13.89 4.12
C GLU A 5 23.04 12.54 4.74
N ALA A 6 22.13 11.57 4.72
CA ALA A 6 22.42 10.25 5.23
C ALA A 6 23.65 9.66 4.50
N PRO A 7 24.55 8.94 5.19
CA PRO A 7 25.73 8.36 4.57
C PRO A 7 25.36 7.45 3.41
N LEU A 8 26.28 7.27 2.46
CA LEU A 8 26.09 6.44 1.27
C LEU A 8 27.01 5.23 1.34
N GLY A 9 26.49 4.06 1.00
CA GLY A 9 27.33 2.88 0.84
C GLY A 9 28.11 2.90 -0.47
N THR A 10 28.99 1.92 -0.64
CA THR A 10 29.75 1.70 -1.87
C THR A 10 28.81 1.45 -3.05
N LEU A 11 29.10 2.03 -4.22
CA LEU A 11 28.36 1.73 -5.44
C LEU A 11 28.67 0.31 -5.91
N LEU A 12 27.63 -0.49 -6.13
CA LEU A 12 27.72 -1.89 -6.59
C LEU A 12 27.40 -2.00 -8.08
N TYR A 13 26.28 -1.40 -8.49
CA TYR A 13 25.78 -1.44 -9.87
C TYR A 13 25.09 -0.13 -10.24
N SER A 14 25.04 0.16 -11.53
CA SER A 14 24.18 1.20 -12.10
C SER A 14 23.21 0.56 -13.08
N LEU A 15 21.91 0.67 -12.80
CA LEU A 15 20.85 0.22 -13.69
C LEU A 15 20.41 1.39 -14.56
N ASN A 16 20.65 1.29 -15.86
CA ASN A 16 20.24 2.32 -16.81
C ASN A 16 18.81 2.09 -17.26
N LEU A 17 18.03 3.15 -17.37
CA LEU A 17 16.64 3.11 -17.81
C LEU A 17 16.49 2.46 -19.20
N SER A 18 17.47 2.67 -20.09
CA SER A 18 17.51 2.08 -21.43
C SER A 18 17.58 0.55 -21.43
N ASN A 19 18.14 -0.06 -20.37
CA ASN A 19 18.29 -1.52 -20.28
C ASN A 19 16.93 -2.23 -20.27
N PHE A 20 15.88 -1.55 -19.81
CA PHE A 20 14.56 -2.14 -19.68
C PHE A 20 13.71 -1.99 -20.95
N GLN A 21 14.14 -1.24 -21.97
CA GLN A 21 13.36 -1.02 -23.19
C GLN A 21 12.96 -2.31 -23.92
N ASN A 22 13.80 -3.36 -23.82
CA ASN A 22 13.56 -4.66 -24.47
C ASN A 22 13.16 -5.78 -23.48
N GLU A 23 13.20 -5.52 -22.18
CA GLU A 23 12.84 -6.50 -21.14
C GLU A 23 11.36 -6.34 -20.78
N ALA A 24 10.48 -6.88 -21.59
CA ALA A 24 9.04 -6.86 -21.30
C ALA A 24 8.62 -8.15 -20.59
N LYS A 25 8.19 -8.03 -19.32
CA LYS A 25 7.43 -9.10 -18.64
C LYS A 25 5.92 -8.87 -18.84
N LYS A 26 5.17 -9.96 -19.06
CA LYS A 26 3.70 -9.92 -19.07
C LYS A 26 3.22 -9.53 -17.68
N TYR A 27 2.38 -8.49 -17.58
CA TYR A 27 1.76 -8.12 -16.31
C TYR A 27 0.30 -8.58 -16.29
N VAL A 28 -0.14 -9.00 -15.11
CA VAL A 28 -1.53 -9.29 -14.75
C VAL A 28 -1.71 -8.69 -13.36
N THR A 29 -2.78 -7.92 -13.17
CA THR A 29 -3.13 -7.29 -11.89
C THR A 29 -4.39 -7.95 -11.34
N GLU A 30 -4.26 -8.56 -10.16
CA GLU A 30 -5.35 -9.12 -9.36
C GLU A 30 -5.13 -8.68 -7.91
N SER A 31 -6.17 -8.21 -7.22
CA SER A 31 -6.04 -7.52 -5.93
C SER A 31 -7.00 -8.07 -4.86
N THR A 32 -6.50 -8.23 -3.64
CA THR A 32 -7.23 -8.62 -2.41
C THR A 32 -6.84 -7.65 -1.28
N ILE A 33 -7.77 -7.22 -0.43
CA ILE A 33 -7.54 -5.98 0.35
C ILE A 33 -7.68 -6.21 1.85
N THR A 34 -6.70 -5.74 2.62
CA THR A 34 -6.83 -5.62 4.07
C THR A 34 -7.57 -4.32 4.38
N GLU A 35 -8.80 -4.48 4.85
CA GLU A 35 -9.67 -3.35 5.17
C GLU A 35 -9.34 -2.75 6.55
N CYS A 36 -9.55 -1.45 6.72
CA CYS A 36 -9.47 -0.74 8.00
C CYS A 36 -10.26 0.57 7.93
N LYS A 37 -10.64 1.17 9.07
CA LYS A 37 -11.55 2.33 9.11
C LYS A 37 -10.81 3.67 8.97
N PRO A 38 -10.99 4.43 7.87
CA PRO A 38 -10.43 5.77 7.69
C PRO A 38 -11.32 6.86 8.31
N ALA A 39 -10.89 8.12 8.22
CA ALA A 39 -11.76 9.27 8.46
C ALA A 39 -12.90 9.33 7.43
N LYS A 40 -14.11 9.65 7.89
CA LYS A 40 -15.31 9.77 7.07
C LYS A 40 -15.34 11.13 6.37
N TRP A 41 -15.62 11.16 5.07
CA TRP A 41 -15.94 12.40 4.36
C TRP A 41 -17.16 13.08 4.99
N THR A 42 -16.94 14.27 5.54
CA THR A 42 -17.92 15.06 6.29
C THR A 42 -17.80 16.53 5.85
N PRO A 43 -18.25 16.84 4.63
CA PRO A 43 -18.06 18.18 4.08
C PRO A 43 -18.82 19.21 4.90
N LEU A 44 -18.27 20.41 4.98
CA LEU A 44 -18.91 21.51 5.71
C LEU A 44 -20.23 21.89 5.03
N PRO A 45 -21.34 22.06 5.78
CA PRO A 45 -22.62 22.50 5.21
C PRO A 45 -22.55 23.88 4.56
N THR A 46 -21.67 24.74 5.08
CA THR A 46 -21.37 26.06 4.52
C THR A 46 -19.87 26.22 4.43
N ALA A 47 -19.39 26.61 3.26
CA ALA A 47 -17.98 26.90 3.04
C ALA A 47 -17.52 28.02 3.99
N ARG A 48 -16.35 27.84 4.60
CA ARG A 48 -15.69 28.86 5.43
C ARG A 48 -14.23 28.92 5.07
N GLN A 49 -13.62 30.08 5.32
CA GLN A 49 -12.21 30.27 5.06
C GLN A 49 -11.37 29.51 6.09
N LEU A 50 -10.58 28.55 5.63
CA LEU A 50 -9.64 27.79 6.45
C LEU A 50 -8.35 28.58 6.70
N LYS A 51 -7.66 28.25 7.80
CA LYS A 51 -6.29 28.74 8.02
C LYS A 51 -5.32 27.94 7.16
N PRO A 52 -4.31 28.58 6.55
CA PRO A 52 -3.30 27.85 5.80
C PRO A 52 -2.47 26.95 6.73
N ASP A 53 -1.94 25.88 6.14
CA ASP A 53 -1.02 24.97 6.79
C ASP A 53 0.21 25.75 7.30
N SER A 54 0.55 25.54 8.57
CA SER A 54 1.62 26.29 9.27
C SER A 54 2.40 25.43 10.27
N GLY A 55 2.09 24.12 10.34
CA GLY A 55 2.77 23.17 11.20
C GLY A 55 4.01 22.54 10.56
N GLN A 56 4.71 21.71 11.35
CA GLN A 56 5.72 20.79 10.83
C GLN A 56 5.04 19.47 10.47
N TYR A 57 5.06 19.13 9.20
CA TYR A 57 4.43 17.92 8.68
C TYR A 57 5.50 16.89 8.32
N VAL A 58 5.23 15.64 8.63
CA VAL A 58 6.13 14.52 8.35
C VAL A 58 5.71 13.80 7.07
N ARG A 59 6.69 13.23 6.34
CA ARG A 59 6.44 12.49 5.08
C ARG A 59 5.83 11.11 5.30
N ASP A 60 6.13 10.52 6.43
CA ASP A 60 5.70 9.18 6.82
C ASP A 60 5.45 9.16 8.33
N PRO A 61 4.19 9.22 8.77
CA PRO A 61 3.85 9.18 10.18
C PRO A 61 4.41 7.95 10.92
N ASN A 62 4.46 6.78 10.26
CA ASN A 62 4.99 5.56 10.86
C ASN A 62 6.51 5.67 11.05
N ALA A 63 7.24 6.14 10.04
CA ALA A 63 8.68 6.34 10.16
C ALA A 63 9.04 7.41 11.21
N ALA A 64 8.22 8.47 11.34
CA ALA A 64 8.45 9.51 12.34
C ALA A 64 8.22 9.03 13.78
N ARG A 65 7.23 8.14 13.99
CA ARG A 65 6.86 7.62 15.32
C ARG A 65 7.63 6.35 15.70
N TYR A 66 8.01 5.54 14.71
CA TYR A 66 8.70 4.26 14.89
C TYR A 66 9.94 4.17 13.97
N PRO A 67 10.93 5.05 14.13
CA PRO A 67 12.03 5.25 13.18
C PRO A 67 12.99 4.06 13.04
N LYS A 68 13.07 3.19 14.06
CA LYS A 68 13.95 2.01 14.01
C LYS A 68 13.46 0.97 13.00
N HIS A 69 12.14 0.76 12.92
CA HIS A 69 11.53 -0.22 12.02
C HIS A 69 10.28 0.37 11.35
N PRO A 70 10.42 1.32 10.40
CA PRO A 70 9.29 2.11 9.88
C PRO A 70 8.13 1.32 9.26
N VAL A 71 8.40 0.09 8.82
CA VAL A 71 7.40 -0.82 8.22
C VAL A 71 6.72 -1.73 9.25
N GLU A 72 7.32 -1.90 10.44
CA GLU A 72 6.85 -2.82 11.49
C GLU A 72 5.43 -2.54 11.98
N PRO A 73 4.96 -1.28 12.13
CA PRO A 73 3.56 -1.03 12.49
C PRO A 73 2.56 -1.62 11.50
N ALA A 74 2.87 -1.58 10.20
CA ALA A 74 1.99 -2.11 9.18
C ALA A 74 2.02 -3.64 9.14
N ILE A 75 3.20 -4.24 9.27
CA ILE A 75 3.34 -5.71 9.35
C ILE A 75 2.63 -6.26 10.58
N THR A 76 2.80 -5.61 11.73
CA THR A 76 2.15 -6.03 12.97
C THR A 76 0.62 -5.93 12.86
N ALA A 77 0.10 -4.89 12.19
CA ALA A 77 -1.34 -4.78 11.93
C ALA A 77 -1.86 -5.88 10.99
N VAL A 78 -1.11 -6.21 9.93
CA VAL A 78 -1.47 -7.32 9.02
C VAL A 78 -1.56 -8.64 9.76
N LEU A 79 -0.52 -8.97 10.54
CA LEU A 79 -0.46 -10.21 11.32
C LEU A 79 -1.56 -10.29 12.39
N ALA A 80 -1.97 -9.16 12.95
CA ALA A 80 -3.03 -9.10 13.96
C ALA A 80 -4.44 -9.19 13.38
N ILE A 81 -4.65 -8.80 12.12
CA ILE A 81 -5.93 -8.99 11.42
C ILE A 81 -6.06 -10.43 10.99
N ASP A 82 -5.08 -10.92 10.21
CA ASP A 82 -5.01 -12.31 9.79
C ASP A 82 -3.60 -12.64 9.32
N HIS A 83 -2.99 -13.62 9.99
CA HIS A 83 -1.68 -14.17 9.68
C HIS A 83 -1.55 -14.73 8.25
N GLU A 84 -2.63 -15.21 7.62
CA GLU A 84 -2.59 -15.75 6.26
C GLU A 84 -2.23 -14.67 5.23
N ASN A 85 -2.45 -13.39 5.55
CA ASN A 85 -2.05 -12.27 4.70
C ASN A 85 -0.52 -12.16 4.52
N ALA A 86 0.28 -12.84 5.34
CA ALA A 86 1.73 -12.92 5.17
C ALA A 86 2.15 -13.99 4.13
N GLN A 87 1.24 -14.85 3.70
CA GLN A 87 1.53 -15.92 2.76
C GLN A 87 1.59 -15.41 1.32
N ASN A 88 2.45 -16.02 0.50
CA ASN A 88 2.61 -15.69 -0.94
C ASN A 88 3.00 -14.23 -1.21
N VAL A 89 3.73 -13.61 -0.28
CA VAL A 89 4.21 -12.23 -0.41
C VAL A 89 5.67 -12.22 -0.85
N ASP A 90 5.90 -11.77 -2.08
CA ASP A 90 7.25 -11.57 -2.63
C ASP A 90 7.83 -10.22 -2.21
N ILE A 91 6.98 -9.18 -2.18
CA ILE A 91 7.40 -7.79 -1.95
C ILE A 91 6.49 -7.11 -0.92
N VAL A 92 7.10 -6.51 0.10
CA VAL A 92 6.47 -5.50 0.96
C VAL A 92 6.98 -4.13 0.53
N ALA A 93 6.07 -3.22 0.22
CA ALA A 93 6.41 -1.87 -0.19
C ALA A 93 5.40 -0.85 0.33
N CYS A 94 5.62 0.43 0.02
CA CYS A 94 4.61 1.45 0.22
C CYS A 94 4.37 2.24 -1.07
N GLY A 95 3.26 2.97 -1.14
CA GLY A 95 2.91 3.75 -2.32
C GLY A 95 4.01 4.73 -2.78
N SER A 96 4.84 5.23 -1.85
CA SER A 96 5.98 6.09 -2.20
C SER A 96 7.14 5.31 -2.83
N THR A 97 7.53 4.15 -2.28
CA THR A 97 8.66 3.37 -2.81
C THR A 97 8.33 2.83 -4.19
N LEU A 98 7.17 2.20 -4.37
CA LEU A 98 6.75 1.73 -5.70
C LEU A 98 6.49 2.89 -6.66
N GLY A 99 5.87 3.98 -6.18
CA GLY A 99 5.65 5.19 -6.98
C GLY A 99 6.95 5.83 -7.47
N ASN A 100 8.01 5.85 -6.66
CA ASN A 100 9.32 6.36 -7.05
C ASN A 100 9.99 5.50 -8.13
N LEU A 101 9.90 4.16 -8.03
CA LEU A 101 10.38 3.28 -9.09
C LEU A 101 9.60 3.47 -10.40
N LEU A 102 8.27 3.68 -10.32
CA LEU A 102 7.45 4.00 -11.49
C LEU A 102 7.85 5.35 -12.12
N ARG A 103 8.13 6.37 -11.31
CA ARG A 103 8.66 7.67 -11.79
C ARG A 103 9.99 7.51 -12.50
N PHE A 104 10.91 6.72 -11.94
CA PHE A 104 12.19 6.40 -12.58
C PHE A 104 11.97 5.76 -13.97
N ILE A 105 11.09 4.77 -14.08
CA ILE A 105 10.79 4.13 -15.38
C ILE A 105 10.15 5.09 -16.39
N ARG A 106 9.40 6.07 -15.90
CA ARG A 106 8.81 7.13 -16.72
C ARG A 106 9.79 8.25 -17.09
N GLY A 107 11.05 8.17 -16.63
CA GLY A 107 12.08 9.16 -16.91
C GLY A 107 11.86 10.50 -16.19
N GLU A 108 11.11 10.49 -15.08
CA GLU A 108 10.88 11.71 -14.31
C GLU A 108 12.11 12.10 -13.48
N ASP A 109 12.44 13.39 -13.50
CA ASP A 109 13.51 13.97 -12.69
C ASP A 109 13.06 14.15 -11.24
N ARG A 110 13.08 13.04 -10.50
CA ARG A 110 12.77 13.03 -9.09
C ARG A 110 13.72 12.12 -8.32
N GLN A 111 14.49 12.75 -7.46
CA GLN A 111 15.45 12.09 -6.60
C GLN A 111 14.75 11.28 -5.51
N PHE A 112 15.33 10.13 -5.18
CA PHE A 112 14.89 9.32 -4.05
C PHE A 112 15.99 8.38 -3.57
N ARG A 113 15.82 7.93 -2.32
CA ARG A 113 16.58 6.82 -1.74
C ARG A 113 15.63 5.85 -1.06
N MET A 114 15.96 4.57 -1.11
CA MET A 114 15.25 3.52 -0.38
C MET A 114 16.16 2.36 -0.05
N LEU A 115 15.89 1.71 1.07
CA LEU A 115 16.54 0.47 1.46
C LEU A 115 15.72 -0.70 0.91
N VAL A 116 16.42 -1.78 0.56
CA VAL A 116 15.82 -3.05 0.16
C VAL A 116 16.47 -4.17 0.96
N GLU A 117 15.66 -4.94 1.68
CA GLU A 117 16.12 -6.02 2.55
C GLU A 117 15.33 -7.32 2.30
N LEU A 118 16.03 -8.45 2.23
CA LEU A 118 15.44 -9.79 2.23
C LEU A 118 15.19 -10.25 3.68
N VAL A 119 13.93 -10.51 4.00
CA VAL A 119 13.48 -10.95 5.32
C VAL A 119 12.62 -12.20 5.13
N GLU A 120 13.12 -13.35 5.56
CA GLU A 120 12.39 -14.63 5.56
C GLU A 120 11.75 -14.96 4.20
N GLY A 121 12.48 -14.71 3.11
CA GLY A 121 12.03 -14.97 1.75
C GLY A 121 11.29 -13.82 1.07
N THR A 122 10.84 -12.80 1.81
CA THR A 122 10.13 -11.62 1.30
C THR A 122 11.06 -10.40 1.20
N ILE A 123 10.87 -9.55 0.19
CA ILE A 123 11.71 -8.37 -0.04
C ILE A 123 10.99 -7.10 0.43
N PHE A 124 11.61 -6.37 1.35
CA PHE A 124 11.07 -5.16 1.95
C PHE A 124 11.70 -3.92 1.34
N PHE A 125 10.87 -3.04 0.77
CA PHE A 125 11.27 -1.71 0.30
C PHE A 125 10.91 -0.65 1.35
N ILE A 126 11.93 -0.01 1.91
CA ILE A 126 11.80 0.92 3.04
C ILE A 126 12.24 2.31 2.59
N ARG A 127 11.42 3.33 2.90
CA ARG A 127 11.77 4.73 2.56
C ARG A 127 13.04 5.14 3.29
N ARG A 128 13.93 5.84 2.59
CA ARG A 128 15.07 6.52 3.20
C ARG A 128 15.09 7.98 2.77
N GLU A 129 14.38 8.80 3.52
CA GLU A 129 14.27 10.23 3.24
C GLU A 129 15.44 10.98 3.89
N SER A 130 15.98 11.99 3.21
CA SER A 130 17.02 12.86 3.80
C SER A 130 16.50 13.73 4.95
N SER A 131 15.19 13.97 5.00
CA SER A 131 14.51 14.67 6.09
C SER A 131 13.15 14.03 6.35
N PRO A 132 12.78 13.77 7.62
CA PRO A 132 11.45 13.30 7.96
C PRO A 132 10.37 14.36 7.70
N PHE A 133 10.76 15.64 7.68
CA PHE A 133 9.86 16.79 7.52
C PHE A 133 9.71 17.24 6.06
N ILE A 134 8.52 17.73 5.75
CA ILE A 134 8.22 18.42 4.50
C ILE A 134 8.68 19.89 4.64
N PRO A 135 9.62 20.37 3.80
CA PRO A 135 10.05 21.76 3.84
C PRO A 135 8.99 22.68 3.23
N ASP A 136 8.89 23.90 3.76
CA ASP A 136 8.11 25.01 3.19
C ASP A 136 6.65 24.66 2.86
N VAL A 137 5.98 23.92 3.75
CA VAL A 137 4.57 23.55 3.57
C VAL A 137 3.72 24.82 3.46
N LYS A 138 3.02 24.92 2.34
CA LYS A 138 2.12 26.02 1.99
C LYS A 138 0.85 25.44 1.39
N GLY A 139 -0.25 26.15 1.60
CA GLY A 139 -1.56 25.76 1.11
C GLY A 139 -2.42 25.19 2.22
N TYR A 140 -3.22 24.20 1.86
CA TYR A 140 -4.32 23.70 2.70
C TYR A 140 -4.43 22.17 2.60
N GLY A 141 -3.32 21.50 2.28
CA GLY A 141 -3.28 20.06 2.06
C GLY A 141 -3.50 19.25 3.34
N HIS A 142 -3.33 19.87 4.51
CA HIS A 142 -3.61 19.24 5.81
C HIS A 142 -4.87 19.82 6.48
N SER A 143 -4.99 21.15 6.49
CA SER A 143 -6.14 21.84 7.08
C SER A 143 -7.47 21.52 6.36
N PHE A 144 -7.46 21.25 5.05
CA PHE A 144 -8.67 20.86 4.34
C PHE A 144 -9.17 19.46 4.74
N PRO A 145 -8.37 18.36 4.66
CA PRO A 145 -8.78 17.07 5.19
C PRO A 145 -9.23 17.12 6.65
N GLU A 146 -8.52 17.85 7.52
CA GLU A 146 -8.90 18.00 8.93
C GLU A 146 -10.28 18.66 9.11
N ALA A 147 -10.66 19.59 8.23
CA ALA A 147 -11.94 20.28 8.31
C ALA A 147 -13.09 19.58 7.58
N TYR A 148 -12.80 18.70 6.61
CA TYR A 148 -13.79 18.05 5.73
C TYR A 148 -13.87 16.52 5.95
N THR A 149 -13.15 16.00 6.93
CA THR A 149 -13.24 14.61 7.36
C THR A 149 -13.39 14.50 8.87
N THR A 150 -13.99 13.41 9.34
CA THR A 150 -14.22 13.16 10.76
C THR A 150 -13.83 11.73 11.11
N TRP A 151 -12.99 11.57 12.14
CA TRP A 151 -12.78 10.27 12.77
C TRP A 151 -14.01 9.91 13.60
N GLU A 152 -14.68 8.81 13.23
CA GLU A 152 -15.84 8.30 13.99
C GLU A 152 -15.42 7.77 15.36
N GLY A 153 -16.38 7.67 16.30
CA GLY A 153 -16.11 7.46 17.72
C GLY A 153 -15.12 6.34 18.05
N GLU A 154 -15.21 5.20 17.37
CA GLU A 154 -14.34 4.03 17.61
C GLU A 154 -12.87 4.25 17.23
N VAL A 155 -12.59 5.16 16.29
CA VAL A 155 -11.24 5.47 15.81
C VAL A 155 -10.86 6.93 16.06
N LYS A 156 -11.61 7.61 16.94
CA LYS A 156 -11.34 9.00 17.34
C LYS A 156 -9.98 9.09 18.03
N GLY A 157 -9.22 10.13 17.69
CA GLY A 157 -7.83 10.29 18.15
C GLY A 157 -6.78 9.65 17.22
N SER A 158 -7.21 8.97 16.16
CA SER A 158 -6.30 8.55 15.08
C SER A 158 -5.67 9.76 14.41
N VAL A 159 -4.40 9.61 14.03
CA VAL A 159 -3.59 10.69 13.42
C VAL A 159 -3.36 10.49 11.93
N SER A 160 -3.48 9.26 11.44
CA SER A 160 -3.35 8.89 10.02
C SER A 160 -4.00 7.54 9.81
N HIS A 161 -4.49 7.27 8.60
CA HIS A 161 -4.99 5.95 8.20
C HIS A 161 -4.00 5.31 7.24
N GLN A 162 -3.34 4.24 7.69
CA GLN A 162 -2.36 3.47 6.91
C GLN A 162 -3.01 2.15 6.48
N ARG A 163 -3.36 2.05 5.20
CA ARG A 163 -3.99 0.85 4.62
C ARG A 163 -2.94 -0.05 3.99
N VAL A 164 -3.14 -1.36 4.06
CA VAL A 164 -2.30 -2.36 3.37
C VAL A 164 -3.15 -3.10 2.34
N LEU A 165 -2.65 -3.20 1.11
CA LEU A 165 -3.28 -3.94 0.02
C LEU A 165 -2.47 -5.18 -0.29
N SER A 166 -3.13 -6.30 -0.58
CA SER A 166 -2.52 -7.43 -1.24
C SER A 166 -2.85 -7.40 -2.75
N TYR A 167 -1.86 -7.49 -3.62
CA TYR A 167 -2.15 -7.67 -5.04
C TYR A 167 -0.99 -8.31 -5.78
N ARG A 168 -1.26 -8.85 -6.97
CA ARG A 168 -0.24 -9.38 -7.85
C ARG A 168 0.10 -8.38 -8.93
N PHE A 169 1.38 -8.21 -9.23
CA PHE A 169 1.85 -7.39 -10.34
C PHE A 169 3.13 -7.98 -10.92
N GLY A 170 3.20 -8.12 -12.25
CA GLY A 170 4.38 -8.69 -12.92
C GLY A 170 4.75 -10.11 -12.46
N GLY A 171 3.76 -10.87 -11.98
CA GLY A 171 3.95 -12.21 -11.41
C GLY A 171 4.43 -12.26 -9.95
N LEU A 172 4.60 -11.11 -9.29
CA LEU A 172 5.02 -10.99 -7.90
C LEU A 172 3.82 -10.65 -7.01
N GLY A 173 3.72 -11.27 -5.84
CA GLY A 173 2.76 -10.91 -4.79
C GLY A 173 3.25 -9.71 -3.96
N PHE A 174 2.41 -8.69 -3.80
CA PHE A 174 2.69 -7.47 -3.06
C PHE A 174 1.85 -7.39 -1.80
N LEU A 175 2.46 -6.92 -0.71
CA LEU A 175 1.78 -6.15 0.33
C LEU A 175 2.20 -4.69 0.20
N LEU A 176 1.25 -3.83 -0.18
CA LEU A 176 1.50 -2.41 -0.39
C LEU A 176 0.80 -1.56 0.67
N ARG A 177 1.57 -0.85 1.50
CA ARG A 177 1.05 0.17 2.40
C ARG A 177 0.83 1.52 1.70
N PHE A 178 -0.29 2.19 1.94
CA PHE A 178 -0.46 3.60 1.60
C PHE A 178 -1.26 4.35 2.66
N GLU A 179 -1.15 5.68 2.65
CA GLU A 179 -1.98 6.55 3.47
C GLU A 179 -3.16 7.03 2.63
N GLY A 180 -4.39 6.74 3.09
CA GLY A 180 -5.61 7.19 2.43
C GLY A 180 -6.25 8.35 3.18
N ASP A 181 -6.77 9.34 2.46
CA ASP A 181 -7.29 10.58 3.05
C ASP A 181 -8.68 10.41 3.70
N GLY A 182 -9.42 9.38 3.32
CA GLY A 182 -10.68 9.05 3.96
C GLY A 182 -11.53 8.06 3.18
N TYR A 183 -12.79 7.94 3.56
CA TYR A 183 -13.81 7.21 2.81
C TYR A 183 -15.10 8.00 2.62
N LEU A 184 -15.81 7.69 1.53
CA LEU A 184 -17.15 8.21 1.25
C LEU A 184 -18.21 7.25 1.78
N TRP A 185 -19.16 7.79 2.53
CA TRP A 185 -20.34 7.05 2.97
C TRP A 185 -21.47 7.31 1.99
N ASP A 186 -21.77 6.33 1.16
CA ASP A 186 -22.97 6.32 0.33
C ASP A 186 -24.11 5.88 1.26
N GLY A 187 -24.85 6.84 1.82
CA GLY A 187 -25.96 6.55 2.71
C GLY A 187 -27.11 5.92 1.96
N ASP A 188 -27.09 4.60 1.77
CA ASP A 188 -28.24 3.72 1.47
C ASP A 188 -27.85 2.23 1.29
N GLU A 189 -26.95 1.71 2.14
CA GLU A 189 -26.96 0.25 2.39
C GLU A 189 -27.93 -0.02 3.54
N VAL A 190 -29.17 -0.37 3.16
CA VAL A 190 -30.02 -1.18 4.03
C VAL A 190 -29.20 -2.42 4.35
N VAL A 191 -28.67 -2.48 5.57
CA VAL A 191 -28.13 -3.70 6.16
C VAL A 191 -29.26 -4.71 6.10
N ARG A 192 -29.24 -5.57 5.08
CA ARG A 192 -29.90 -6.87 5.16
C ARG A 192 -29.07 -7.64 6.18
N ALA A 193 -29.47 -7.50 7.44
CA ALA A 193 -29.01 -8.34 8.50
C ALA A 193 -29.54 -9.76 8.23
N ASP A 194 -28.78 -10.53 7.47
CA ASP A 194 -28.81 -11.98 7.52
C ASP A 194 -27.40 -12.42 7.89
N GLY A 195 -27.24 -12.95 9.10
CA GLY A 195 -25.96 -13.48 9.57
C GLY A 195 -25.69 -13.24 11.04
N ASP A 196 -26.38 -13.99 11.87
CA ASP A 196 -26.21 -14.23 13.30
C ASP A 196 -24.82 -13.92 13.90
N HIS A 197 -24.71 -12.79 14.62
CA HIS A 197 -23.73 -12.63 15.69
C HIS A 197 -24.38 -11.92 16.88
N LYS A 198 -24.45 -12.66 17.98
CA LYS A 198 -25.07 -12.28 19.26
C LYS A 198 -24.60 -10.91 19.75
N SER A 199 -25.52 -9.95 19.74
CA SER A 199 -25.40 -8.66 20.40
C SER A 199 -25.27 -8.86 21.91
N ALA A 200 -24.06 -8.66 22.46
CA ALA A 200 -23.89 -8.36 23.87
C ALA A 200 -24.27 -6.88 24.10
N THR A 201 -25.44 -6.67 24.69
CA THR A 201 -25.88 -5.37 25.20
C THR A 201 -24.89 -4.83 26.22
N VAL A 202 -24.36 -3.63 26.00
CA VAL A 202 -23.85 -2.79 27.09
C VAL A 202 -24.45 -1.40 26.91
N ASN A 203 -25.48 -1.15 27.72
CA ASN A 203 -25.91 0.21 28.05
C ASN A 203 -24.84 0.87 28.93
N ASP A 204 -24.80 2.19 28.80
CA ASP A 204 -24.23 3.18 29.72
C ASP A 204 -22.84 3.73 29.35
N PHE A 205 -22.84 4.92 28.74
CA PHE A 205 -21.81 5.93 28.99
C PHE A 205 -22.43 7.31 28.89
N ASN A 206 -23.09 7.71 29.98
CA ASN A 206 -23.24 9.12 30.31
C ASN A 206 -21.94 9.58 30.99
N ALA A 207 -20.95 10.03 30.20
CA ALA A 207 -19.72 10.61 30.72
C ALA A 207 -19.55 12.02 30.16
N THR A 208 -19.86 13.02 30.99
CA THR A 208 -19.43 14.40 30.82
C THR A 208 -17.90 14.45 30.78
N GLN A 209 -17.32 14.45 29.58
CA GLN A 209 -15.89 14.65 29.38
C GLN A 209 -15.51 16.07 29.82
N SER A 210 -14.49 16.19 30.66
CA SER A 210 -14.02 17.49 31.15
C SER A 210 -13.31 18.27 30.03
N VAL A 211 -13.38 19.60 30.10
CA VAL A 211 -12.77 20.48 29.09
C VAL A 211 -11.24 20.33 29.09
N GLU A 212 -10.65 19.96 30.22
CA GLU A 212 -9.23 19.66 30.35
C GLU A 212 -8.79 18.38 29.61
N GLU A 213 -9.62 17.33 29.62
CA GLU A 213 -9.34 16.09 28.85
C GLU A 213 -9.43 16.34 27.35
N LEU A 214 -10.41 17.14 26.91
CA LEU A 214 -10.56 17.56 25.52
C LEU A 214 -9.34 18.37 25.05
N ALA A 215 -8.81 19.26 25.91
CA ALA A 215 -7.61 20.04 25.65
C ALA A 215 -6.34 19.18 25.57
N ALA A 216 -6.22 18.14 26.41
CA ALA A 216 -5.14 17.16 26.35
C ALA A 216 -5.21 16.29 25.09
N GLU A 217 -6.41 15.97 24.61
CA GLU A 217 -6.64 15.22 23.37
C GLU A 217 -6.41 16.06 22.11
N LEU A 218 -6.75 17.35 22.16
CA LEU A 218 -6.39 18.37 21.16
C LEU A 218 -4.87 18.59 21.08
N ASN A 219 -4.17 18.56 22.21
CA ASN A 219 -2.70 18.64 22.23
C ASN A 219 -2.03 17.35 21.73
N ARG A 220 -2.64 16.17 21.90
CA ARG A 220 -2.17 14.91 21.30
C ARG A 220 -2.44 14.84 19.79
N SER A 221 -3.51 15.47 19.32
CA SER A 221 -3.91 15.52 17.91
C SER A 221 -3.15 16.58 17.11
N ARG A 222 -2.55 17.58 17.77
CA ARG A 222 -1.58 18.46 17.14
C ARG A 222 -0.28 17.70 16.90
N VAL A 223 0.04 17.44 15.64
CA VAL A 223 1.39 17.06 15.18
C VAL A 223 2.33 18.27 15.35
N THR A 224 2.47 18.76 16.57
CA THR A 224 3.49 19.74 16.96
C THR A 224 4.32 19.09 18.05
N GLY A 225 5.42 18.47 17.63
CA GLY A 225 6.60 18.31 18.48
C GLY A 225 6.55 17.25 19.58
N ALA A 226 5.66 16.27 19.56
CA ALA A 226 5.86 15.07 20.39
C ALA A 226 7.06 14.29 19.82
N GLN A 227 8.26 14.54 20.35
CA GLN A 227 9.39 13.63 20.24
C GLN A 227 8.92 12.24 20.71
N PRO A 228 9.19 11.17 19.96
CA PRO A 228 8.84 9.83 20.41
C PRO A 228 9.52 9.57 21.76
N THR A 229 8.74 9.21 22.76
CA THR A 229 9.25 8.61 23.99
C THR A 229 10.03 7.36 23.57
N HIS A 230 11.35 7.42 23.73
CA HIS A 230 12.21 6.26 23.52
C HIS A 230 11.77 5.15 24.48
N GLY A 231 11.07 4.13 23.98
CA GLY A 231 10.80 2.91 24.75
C GLY A 231 9.42 2.28 24.63
N ASP A 232 8.44 2.89 23.96
CA ASP A 232 7.10 2.30 23.95
C ASP A 232 6.99 1.18 22.90
N ASN A 233 6.74 -0.04 23.39
CA ASN A 233 6.35 -1.18 22.58
C ASN A 233 5.12 -0.82 21.74
N LEU A 234 5.12 -1.23 20.47
CA LEU A 234 3.98 -1.05 19.58
C LEU A 234 2.74 -1.69 20.20
N LYS A 235 1.71 -0.88 20.50
CA LYS A 235 0.44 -1.35 21.06
C LYS A 235 -0.59 -1.49 19.95
N ILE A 236 -1.16 -2.69 19.82
CA ILE A 236 -2.27 -2.97 18.90
C ILE A 236 -3.58 -2.73 19.63
N ILE A 237 -4.49 -1.99 18.99
CA ILE A 237 -5.85 -1.75 19.47
C ILE A 237 -6.79 -2.17 18.34
N HIS A 238 -7.66 -3.14 18.60
CA HIS A 238 -8.70 -3.56 17.66
C HIS A 238 -9.91 -2.65 17.85
N ALA A 239 -10.18 -1.78 16.87
CA ALA A 239 -11.29 -0.83 16.93
C ALA A 239 -11.76 -0.45 15.52
N GLY A 240 -13.01 0.01 15.44
CA GLY A 240 -13.66 0.36 14.18
C GLY A 240 -14.09 -0.87 13.38
N ASN A 241 -14.61 -0.59 12.18
CA ASN A 241 -15.09 -1.59 11.23
C ASN A 241 -14.29 -1.51 9.94
N LEU A 242 -14.18 -2.65 9.26
CA LEU A 242 -13.60 -2.74 7.93
C LEU A 242 -14.39 -1.86 6.95
N VAL A 243 -13.67 -1.03 6.19
CA VAL A 243 -14.24 -0.20 5.12
C VAL A 243 -13.76 -0.73 3.79
N SER A 244 -14.70 -1.09 2.91
CA SER A 244 -14.38 -1.55 1.56
C SER A 244 -13.49 -0.56 0.81
N GLN A 245 -12.53 -1.09 0.04
CA GLN A 245 -11.66 -0.26 -0.80
C GLN A 245 -12.44 0.63 -1.76
N ASP A 246 -13.60 0.18 -2.24
CA ASP A 246 -14.44 0.92 -3.20
C ASP A 246 -14.88 2.30 -2.68
N ARG A 247 -14.82 2.50 -1.36
CA ARG A 247 -15.21 3.74 -0.69
C ARG A 247 -14.04 4.69 -0.42
N ILE A 248 -12.79 4.22 -0.54
CA ILE A 248 -11.59 5.00 -0.21
C ILE A 248 -11.36 6.09 -1.24
N PHE A 249 -10.96 7.28 -0.78
CA PHE A 249 -10.53 8.36 -1.65
C PHE A 249 -9.12 8.89 -1.31
N ASP A 250 -8.49 9.46 -2.33
CA ASP A 250 -7.34 10.36 -2.22
C ASP A 250 -7.84 11.78 -2.54
N LEU A 251 -7.20 12.78 -1.97
CA LEU A 251 -7.63 14.16 -2.05
C LEU A 251 -6.49 15.08 -2.48
N LYS A 252 -6.85 16.08 -3.29
CA LYS A 252 -5.94 17.18 -3.61
C LYS A 252 -6.60 18.54 -3.50
N THR A 253 -5.87 19.48 -2.91
CA THR A 253 -6.22 20.89 -2.93
C THR A 253 -5.44 21.66 -3.99
N ARG A 254 -6.09 22.62 -4.65
CA ARG A 254 -5.46 23.54 -5.61
C ARG A 254 -5.99 24.96 -5.43
N SER A 255 -5.13 25.95 -5.71
CA SER A 255 -5.59 27.35 -5.81
C SER A 255 -6.37 27.54 -7.10
N VAL A 256 -7.48 28.28 -7.07
CA VAL A 256 -8.23 28.67 -8.29
C VAL A 256 -7.34 29.38 -9.32
N ARG A 257 -6.28 30.08 -8.85
CA ARG A 257 -5.29 30.72 -9.74
C ARG A 257 -4.56 29.74 -10.66
N ARG A 258 -4.50 28.45 -10.31
CA ARG A 258 -3.90 27.41 -11.17
C ARG A 258 -4.81 27.04 -12.33
N LYS A 259 -6.13 27.14 -12.14
CA LYS A 259 -7.14 26.95 -13.19
C LYS A 259 -7.20 28.13 -14.15
N GLU A 260 -6.96 29.33 -13.62
CA GLU A 260 -6.93 30.61 -14.37
C GLU A 260 -5.58 30.89 -15.05
N ALA A 261 -4.55 30.06 -14.81
CA ALA A 261 -3.23 30.26 -15.39
C ALA A 261 -3.21 29.97 -16.89
N ASP A 262 -2.36 30.67 -17.64
CA ASP A 262 -2.18 30.47 -19.09
C ASP A 262 -1.75 29.04 -19.47
N ARG A 263 -1.20 28.29 -18.51
CA ARG A 263 -0.83 26.88 -18.69
C ARG A 263 -1.86 26.00 -17.98
N PHE A 264 -2.53 25.17 -18.77
CA PHE A 264 -3.42 24.13 -18.26
C PHE A 264 -2.64 23.13 -17.39
N GLU A 265 -3.11 22.92 -16.16
CA GLU A 265 -2.57 21.93 -15.22
C GLU A 265 -3.60 20.80 -15.05
N ASP A 266 -3.34 19.63 -15.64
CA ASP A 266 -4.17 18.43 -15.45
C ASP A 266 -3.84 17.76 -14.10
N THR A 267 -4.30 18.40 -13.01
CA THR A 267 -4.04 17.90 -11.66
C THR A 267 -4.53 16.46 -11.46
N PHE A 268 -5.64 16.08 -12.10
CA PHE A 268 -6.21 14.74 -12.00
C PHE A 268 -5.35 13.72 -12.75
N GLY A 269 -5.01 13.99 -14.02
CA GLY A 269 -4.13 13.14 -14.82
C GLY A 269 -2.77 12.90 -14.16
N GLU A 270 -2.20 13.92 -13.52
CA GLU A 270 -0.97 13.81 -12.73
C GLU A 270 -1.08 12.85 -11.52
N GLN A 271 -2.29 12.62 -10.99
CA GLN A 271 -2.50 11.69 -9.87
C GLN A 271 -2.76 10.24 -10.31
N LEU A 272 -3.12 9.99 -11.57
CA LEU A 272 -3.44 8.63 -12.05
C LEU A 272 -2.36 7.57 -11.73
N PRO A 273 -1.04 7.84 -11.87
CA PRO A 273 -0.01 6.87 -11.48
C PRO A 273 -0.04 6.53 -9.99
N ARG A 274 -0.33 7.52 -9.13
CA ARG A 274 -0.46 7.32 -7.67
C ARG A 274 -1.70 6.48 -7.37
N LEU A 275 -2.84 6.83 -7.96
CA LEU A 275 -4.10 6.09 -7.80
C LEU A 275 -3.99 4.65 -8.29
N TRP A 276 -3.26 4.40 -9.39
CA TRP A 276 -2.95 3.05 -9.85
C TRP A 276 -2.09 2.29 -8.84
N VAL A 277 -1.01 2.89 -8.32
CA VAL A 277 -0.18 2.22 -7.30
C VAL A 277 -1.00 1.84 -6.07
N SER A 278 -1.81 2.76 -5.54
CA SER A 278 -2.59 2.54 -4.32
C SER A 278 -3.98 1.95 -4.55
N GLN A 279 -4.34 1.59 -5.79
CA GLN A 279 -5.65 1.07 -6.18
C GLN A 279 -6.81 1.89 -5.57
N ILE A 280 -6.67 3.22 -5.53
CA ILE A 280 -7.69 4.11 -4.94
C ILE A 280 -8.74 4.44 -6.01
N PRO A 281 -10.02 4.13 -5.78
CA PRO A 281 -11.06 4.27 -6.78
C PRO A 281 -11.66 5.68 -6.87
N ARG A 282 -11.60 6.48 -5.80
CA ARG A 282 -12.26 7.79 -5.73
C ARG A 282 -11.23 8.90 -5.55
N PHE A 283 -11.42 10.03 -6.23
CA PHE A 283 -10.54 11.18 -6.12
C PHE A 283 -11.33 12.44 -5.83
N ILE A 284 -10.91 13.21 -4.82
CA ILE A 284 -11.49 14.51 -4.48
C ILE A 284 -10.52 15.61 -4.89
N LEU A 285 -10.97 16.53 -5.75
CA LEU A 285 -10.23 17.73 -6.11
C LEU A 285 -10.97 18.96 -5.61
N ALA A 286 -10.34 19.68 -4.69
CA ALA A 286 -10.91 20.84 -4.02
C ALA A 286 -10.13 22.10 -4.40
N TYR A 287 -10.78 23.01 -5.13
CA TYR A 287 -10.21 24.31 -5.46
C TYR A 287 -10.53 25.34 -4.38
N HIS A 288 -9.56 26.22 -4.08
CA HIS A 288 -9.74 27.28 -3.10
C HIS A 288 -9.33 28.66 -3.61
N LYS A 289 -10.02 29.67 -3.09
CA LYS A 289 -9.57 31.07 -3.11
C LYS A 289 -9.18 31.47 -1.69
N HIS A 290 -7.88 31.54 -1.43
CA HIS A 290 -7.33 31.87 -0.10
C HIS A 290 -7.90 31.03 1.06
N GLY A 291 -8.13 29.73 0.86
CA GLY A 291 -8.64 28.83 1.91
C GLY A 291 -10.17 28.76 1.98
N LEU A 292 -10.90 29.51 1.16
CA LEU A 292 -12.33 29.30 0.93
C LEU A 292 -12.51 28.29 -0.21
N PHE A 293 -13.18 27.17 0.07
CA PHE A 293 -13.39 26.07 -0.86
C PHE A 293 -14.84 26.00 -1.30
N GLU A 294 -15.12 26.46 -2.51
CA GLU A 294 -16.48 26.49 -3.08
C GLU A 294 -16.65 25.52 -4.25
N GLU A 295 -15.54 25.07 -4.84
CA GLU A 295 -15.51 24.12 -5.94
C GLU A 295 -14.81 22.84 -5.50
N ILE A 296 -15.60 21.85 -5.08
CA ILE A 296 -15.13 20.52 -4.67
C ILE A 296 -15.74 19.51 -5.63
N SER A 297 -14.90 18.76 -6.32
CA SER A 297 -15.32 17.69 -7.22
C SER A 297 -14.95 16.33 -6.64
N ILE A 298 -15.89 15.40 -6.67
CA ILE A 298 -15.68 14.00 -6.30
C ILE A 298 -15.83 13.19 -7.60
N ARG A 299 -14.80 12.42 -7.93
CA ARG A 299 -14.73 11.64 -9.16
C ARG A 299 -14.51 10.17 -8.85
N ASP A 300 -15.24 9.31 -9.54
CA ASP A 300 -14.89 7.90 -9.65
C ASP A 300 -13.80 7.75 -10.72
N ALA A 301 -12.61 7.37 -10.29
CA ALA A 301 -11.41 7.27 -11.11
C ALA A 301 -11.18 5.85 -11.67
N ARG A 302 -12.07 4.88 -11.41
CA ARG A 302 -11.83 3.47 -11.79
C ARG A 302 -11.64 3.28 -13.30
N SER A 303 -12.49 3.92 -14.12
CA SER A 303 -12.36 3.88 -15.58
C SER A 303 -11.12 4.62 -16.08
N ASP A 304 -10.77 5.74 -15.41
CA ASP A 304 -9.62 6.55 -15.75
C ASP A 304 -8.31 5.79 -15.45
N VAL A 305 -8.20 5.14 -14.29
CA VAL A 305 -7.06 4.30 -13.89
C VAL A 305 -6.90 3.11 -14.83
N LYS A 306 -7.99 2.39 -15.17
CA LYS A 306 -7.93 1.30 -16.15
C LYS A 306 -7.47 1.77 -17.53
N SER A 307 -7.91 2.95 -17.94
CA SER A 307 -7.49 3.54 -19.22
C SER A 307 -6.04 3.99 -19.19
N TRP A 308 -5.59 4.57 -18.08
CA TRP A 308 -4.20 4.90 -17.83
C TRP A 308 -3.32 3.66 -17.90
N GLU A 309 -3.70 2.57 -17.23
CA GLU A 309 -2.98 1.29 -17.26
C GLU A 309 -2.82 0.76 -18.69
N ARG A 310 -3.91 0.72 -19.48
CA ARG A 310 -3.85 0.29 -20.89
C ARG A 310 -2.94 1.16 -21.75
N ASN A 311 -2.92 2.47 -21.50
CA ASN A 311 -2.08 3.41 -22.23
C ASN A 311 -0.61 3.39 -21.78
N HIS A 312 -0.30 2.71 -20.66
CA HIS A 312 1.04 2.65 -20.06
C HIS A 312 1.56 1.21 -19.93
N VAL A 313 1.01 0.25 -20.67
CA VAL A 313 1.42 -1.17 -20.72
C VAL A 313 2.95 -1.33 -20.78
N ASP A 314 3.60 -0.63 -21.71
CA ASP A 314 5.05 -0.70 -21.90
C ASP A 314 5.83 -0.19 -20.67
N VAL A 315 5.40 0.93 -20.08
CA VAL A 315 5.97 1.46 -18.83
C VAL A 315 5.81 0.45 -17.70
N LEU A 316 4.65 -0.18 -17.57
CA LEU A 316 4.37 -1.15 -16.51
C LEU A 316 5.15 -2.45 -16.70
N SER A 317 5.32 -2.94 -17.93
CA SER A 317 6.18 -4.09 -18.23
C SER A 317 7.65 -3.82 -17.86
N ARG A 318 8.14 -2.59 -18.11
CA ARG A 318 9.49 -2.16 -17.70
C ARG A 318 9.64 -2.06 -16.19
N LEU A 319 8.61 -1.58 -15.49
CA LEU A 319 8.58 -1.59 -14.02
C LEU A 319 8.64 -3.01 -13.47
N ALA A 320 7.89 -3.95 -14.05
CA ALA A 320 7.97 -5.36 -13.66
C ALA A 320 9.38 -5.94 -13.87
N ALA A 321 10.02 -5.69 -15.02
CA ALA A 321 11.40 -6.12 -15.26
C ALA A 321 12.39 -5.54 -14.25
N LEU A 322 12.29 -4.25 -13.93
CA LEU A 322 13.10 -3.60 -12.90
C LEU A 322 12.93 -4.26 -11.53
N LEU A 323 11.69 -4.52 -11.11
CA LEU A 323 11.41 -5.17 -9.82
C LEU A 323 12.04 -6.56 -9.75
N HIS A 324 11.89 -7.37 -10.80
CA HIS A 324 12.53 -8.67 -10.89
C HIS A 324 14.06 -8.59 -10.87
N ARG A 325 14.64 -7.57 -11.51
CA ARG A 325 16.08 -7.33 -11.47
C ARG A 325 16.55 -7.00 -10.04
N ILE A 326 15.84 -6.12 -9.34
CA ILE A 326 16.13 -5.79 -7.95
C ILE A 326 16.00 -7.03 -7.06
N VAL A 327 14.93 -7.82 -7.22
CA VAL A 327 14.72 -9.09 -6.50
C VAL A 327 15.90 -10.04 -6.68
N GLY A 328 16.36 -10.25 -7.92
CA GLY A 328 17.51 -11.09 -8.21
C GLY A 328 18.80 -10.57 -7.57
N LEU A 329 19.05 -9.26 -7.63
CA LEU A 329 20.23 -8.64 -7.01
C LEU A 329 20.23 -8.83 -5.49
N VAL A 330 19.11 -8.56 -4.81
CA VAL A 330 19.01 -8.71 -3.35
C VAL A 330 19.24 -10.17 -2.95
N ARG A 331 18.58 -11.12 -3.63
CA ARG A 331 18.71 -12.57 -3.34
C ARG A 331 20.11 -13.12 -3.59
N SER A 332 20.86 -12.54 -4.52
CA SER A 332 22.24 -12.96 -4.82
C SER A 332 23.26 -12.54 -3.76
N ARG A 333 22.89 -11.64 -2.84
CA ARG A 333 23.78 -11.15 -1.79
C ARG A 333 23.70 -12.00 -0.54
N SER A 334 24.84 -12.22 0.09
CA SER A 334 24.94 -12.95 1.37
C SER A 334 24.25 -12.23 2.53
N ASP A 335 24.22 -10.89 2.51
CA ASP A 335 23.55 -10.07 3.53
C ASP A 335 22.08 -9.76 3.18
N GLY A 336 21.63 -10.09 1.97
CA GLY A 336 20.28 -9.80 1.50
C GLY A 336 19.90 -8.32 1.52
N ARG A 337 20.87 -7.39 1.46
CA ARG A 337 20.64 -5.95 1.71
C ARG A 337 21.26 -5.06 0.65
N LEU A 338 20.51 -4.06 0.18
CA LEU A 338 21.04 -3.01 -0.69
C LEU A 338 20.26 -1.70 -0.54
N GLU A 339 20.89 -0.61 -0.96
CA GLU A 339 20.30 0.72 -1.06
C GLU A 339 20.11 1.08 -2.54
N LEU A 340 18.95 1.62 -2.87
CA LEU A 340 18.68 2.20 -4.19
C LEU A 340 18.71 3.71 -4.08
N ARG A 341 19.43 4.37 -4.99
CA ARG A 341 19.45 5.83 -5.12
C ARG A 341 19.22 6.25 -6.57
N HIS A 342 18.27 7.15 -6.76
CA HIS A 342 18.10 7.89 -8.00
C HIS A 342 18.47 9.34 -7.73
N GLU A 343 19.54 9.81 -8.37
CA GLU A 343 20.03 11.19 -8.27
C GLU A 343 19.93 11.90 -9.63
N THR A 344 20.30 11.17 -10.68
CA THR A 344 20.37 11.64 -12.06
C THR A 344 19.41 10.86 -12.92
N VAL A 345 18.62 11.57 -13.74
CA VAL A 345 17.67 10.98 -14.69
C VAL A 345 18.32 9.86 -15.50
N GLY A 346 17.65 8.72 -15.53
CA GLY A 346 18.03 7.57 -16.35
C GLY A 346 18.97 6.57 -15.67
N THR A 347 19.48 6.87 -14.47
CA THR A 347 20.38 5.96 -13.72
C THR A 347 19.84 5.68 -12.33
N LEU A 348 19.61 4.40 -12.03
CA LEU A 348 19.33 3.92 -10.67
C LEU A 348 20.59 3.25 -10.11
N GLU A 349 21.19 3.88 -9.11
CA GLU A 349 22.34 3.34 -8.39
C GLU A 349 21.89 2.26 -7.42
N VAL A 350 22.60 1.13 -7.43
CA VAL A 350 22.49 0.05 -6.45
C VAL A 350 23.75 0.10 -5.59
N ARG A 351 23.58 0.29 -4.29
CA ARG A 351 24.68 0.53 -3.35
C ARG A 351 24.60 -0.43 -2.16
N GLU A 352 25.70 -0.60 -1.46
CA GLU A 352 25.69 -1.25 -0.15
C GLU A 352 24.81 -0.46 0.83
N GLN A 353 24.16 -1.15 1.77
CA GLN A 353 23.49 -0.44 2.85
C GLN A 353 24.53 0.08 3.85
N PRO A 354 24.48 1.37 4.20
CA PRO A 354 25.24 1.92 5.32
C PRO A 354 24.90 1.25 6.65
N ALA A 355 25.88 1.20 7.55
CA ALA A 355 25.75 0.56 8.87
C ALA A 355 24.65 1.18 9.77
N ASP A 356 24.21 2.41 9.51
CA ASP A 356 23.18 3.13 10.26
C ASP A 356 21.75 2.86 9.77
N SER A 357 21.58 2.04 8.73
CA SER A 357 20.28 1.86 8.04
C SER A 357 19.23 1.13 8.89
N GLY A 358 19.65 0.39 9.92
CA GLY A 358 18.77 -0.46 10.72
C GLY A 358 18.24 -1.67 9.94
N ASP A 359 17.40 -2.45 10.61
CA ASP A 359 16.73 -3.62 10.03
C ASP A 359 15.27 -3.29 9.70
N ALA A 360 14.71 -3.94 8.67
CA ALA A 360 13.32 -3.78 8.28
C ALA A 360 12.34 -4.02 9.44
N LEU A 361 12.60 -5.06 10.23
CA LEU A 361 11.77 -5.53 11.34
C LEU A 361 12.63 -5.82 12.56
N SER A 362 12.07 -5.60 13.75
CA SER A 362 12.62 -6.10 14.99
C SER A 362 12.74 -7.63 14.97
N ALA A 363 13.68 -8.19 15.74
CA ALA A 363 13.87 -9.64 15.83
C ALA A 363 12.57 -10.38 16.24
N SER A 364 11.77 -9.78 17.13
CA SER A 364 10.47 -10.33 17.54
C SER A 364 9.47 -10.38 16.39
N VAL A 365 9.30 -9.29 15.63
CA VAL A 365 8.34 -9.27 14.53
C VAL A 365 8.83 -10.08 13.34
N ARG A 366 10.14 -10.14 13.10
CA ARG A 366 10.75 -11.05 12.12
C ARG A 366 10.42 -12.51 12.43
N CYS A 367 10.48 -12.93 13.69
CA CYS A 367 10.09 -14.28 14.10
C CYS A 367 8.60 -14.55 13.86
N LEU A 368 7.72 -13.59 14.17
CA LEU A 368 6.29 -13.71 13.88
C LEU A 368 6.01 -13.79 12.37
N TRP A 369 6.70 -12.97 11.59
CA TRP A 369 6.62 -12.97 10.13
C TRP A 369 7.05 -14.30 9.54
N ALA A 370 8.19 -14.86 10.00
CA ALA A 370 8.67 -16.17 9.56
C ALA A 370 7.61 -17.27 9.80
N LYS A 371 7.02 -17.29 11.00
CA LYS A 371 5.99 -18.27 11.36
C LYS A 371 4.75 -18.15 10.49
N ALA A 372 4.23 -16.93 10.30
CA ALA A 372 3.05 -16.69 9.48
C ALA A 372 3.27 -17.02 8.00
N SER A 373 4.48 -16.78 7.49
CA SER A 373 4.85 -17.06 6.10
C SER A 373 5.11 -18.55 5.82
N ALA A 374 5.46 -19.33 6.86
CA ALA A 374 5.88 -20.74 6.74
C ALA A 374 4.74 -21.76 6.83
N VAL A 375 3.49 -21.36 7.16
CA VAL A 375 2.34 -22.29 7.42
C VAL A 375 1.89 -23.10 6.18
N LYS A 376 2.66 -23.12 5.08
CA LYS A 376 2.38 -23.93 3.90
C LYS A 376 2.79 -25.40 3.99
N ASP A 377 3.74 -25.77 4.86
CA ASP A 377 4.38 -27.09 4.76
C ASP A 377 3.93 -28.13 5.80
N ASP A 378 3.11 -27.76 6.80
CA ASP A 378 2.80 -28.65 7.94
C ASP A 378 1.52 -29.50 7.79
N VAL A 379 0.78 -29.39 6.68
CA VAL A 379 -0.49 -30.13 6.49
C VAL A 379 -0.35 -31.44 5.69
N THR A 380 0.86 -31.82 5.25
CA THR A 380 1.07 -33.09 4.51
C THR A 380 1.95 -34.12 5.23
N SER A 381 2.28 -33.93 6.50
CA SER A 381 3.33 -34.74 7.16
C SER A 381 2.98 -35.27 8.54
N ALA A 382 1.70 -35.29 8.93
CA ALA A 382 1.31 -35.82 10.23
C ALA A 382 -0.14 -36.35 10.23
N GLU A 383 -0.34 -37.52 9.63
CA GLU A 383 -1.20 -38.57 10.15
C GLU A 383 -1.09 -39.78 9.22
N MET A 384 -0.38 -40.82 9.68
CA MET A 384 -0.55 -42.26 9.40
C MET A 384 0.78 -42.99 9.64
N ALA A 385 1.13 -43.12 10.91
CA ALA A 385 1.92 -44.22 11.46
C ALA A 385 1.37 -44.41 12.87
N SER A 386 0.93 -45.56 13.35
CA SER A 386 0.96 -46.95 12.89
C SER A 386 0.12 -47.74 13.89
N ASP A 387 -0.55 -48.82 13.48
CA ASP A 387 -0.51 -50.05 14.30
C ASP A 387 -0.79 -51.29 13.43
N PRO A 388 -0.07 -52.41 13.67
CA PRO A 388 -0.21 -53.64 12.90
C PRO A 388 -1.24 -54.58 13.55
N GLU A 389 -1.84 -55.48 12.78
CA GLU A 389 -1.96 -56.92 13.05
C GLU A 389 -2.76 -57.63 11.92
N GLU A 390 -2.49 -58.91 11.79
CA GLU A 390 -2.81 -59.85 10.71
C GLU A 390 -4.31 -60.13 10.52
N ASP A 391 -4.74 -60.43 9.29
CA ASP A 391 -5.06 -61.78 8.81
C ASP A 391 -6.02 -61.77 7.59
N GLY A 392 -5.80 -62.72 6.67
CA GLY A 392 -6.88 -63.38 5.93
C GLY A 392 -7.61 -62.67 4.77
N ASN A 393 -7.06 -62.83 3.56
CA ASN A 393 -7.72 -63.36 2.34
C ASN A 393 -9.06 -62.74 1.85
N LEU A 394 -9.13 -62.44 0.53
CA LEU A 394 -10.05 -63.07 -0.46
C LEU A 394 -10.77 -62.12 -1.49
N PHE A 395 -10.56 -62.44 -2.79
CA PHE A 395 -11.25 -62.05 -4.06
C PHE A 395 -11.11 -60.60 -4.60
N SER A 396 -10.43 -60.32 -5.73
CA SER A 396 -10.66 -60.68 -7.16
C SER A 396 -11.66 -59.77 -7.90
N TRP A 397 -11.21 -58.99 -8.90
CA TRP A 397 -11.52 -59.12 -10.35
C TRP A 397 -11.18 -57.84 -11.15
N ASP A 398 -10.83 -58.10 -12.42
CA ASP A 398 -10.18 -57.29 -13.46
C ASP A 398 -11.01 -56.20 -14.18
N GLU A 399 -10.26 -55.34 -14.87
CA GLU A 399 -10.45 -54.64 -16.16
C GLU A 399 -11.77 -53.91 -16.56
N GLY A 400 -11.59 -52.71 -17.13
CA GLY A 400 -12.60 -52.07 -17.98
C GLY A 400 -12.31 -50.64 -18.48
N SER A 401 -11.55 -50.51 -19.58
CA SER A 401 -11.67 -49.57 -20.72
C SER A 401 -11.90 -48.05 -20.53
N GLU A 402 -10.99 -47.23 -21.07
CA GLU A 402 -11.15 -45.80 -21.44
C GLU A 402 -12.11 -45.60 -22.66
N PRO A 403 -12.49 -44.35 -23.06
CA PRO A 403 -11.59 -43.51 -23.87
C PRO A 403 -11.56 -41.99 -23.56
N ASP A 404 -10.37 -41.43 -23.75
CA ASP A 404 -10.00 -40.01 -23.80
C ASP A 404 -10.54 -39.31 -25.08
N TYR A 405 -11.12 -38.12 -24.91
CA TYR A 405 -11.63 -37.26 -25.99
C TYR A 405 -11.04 -35.85 -25.83
N THR A 406 -9.86 -35.55 -26.41
CA THR A 406 -9.49 -34.20 -26.91
C THR A 406 -8.10 -34.12 -27.57
N ALA A 407 -7.78 -35.03 -28.51
CA ALA A 407 -6.60 -34.87 -29.39
C ALA A 407 -7.02 -34.74 -30.86
N CYS A 408 -7.15 -33.51 -31.36
CA CYS A 408 -7.20 -33.22 -32.79
C CYS A 408 -5.81 -32.81 -33.28
N SER A 409 -5.13 -33.72 -34.00
CA SER A 409 -3.92 -33.45 -34.78
C SER A 409 -4.27 -32.93 -36.19
N SER A 410 -3.34 -32.18 -36.77
CA SER A 410 -3.53 -31.18 -37.81
C SER A 410 -3.26 -31.64 -39.24
N GLU A 411 -3.81 -32.78 -39.67
CA GLU A 411 -3.74 -33.20 -41.07
C GLU A 411 -5.15 -33.67 -41.50
N ASP A 412 -5.72 -33.02 -42.52
CA ASP A 412 -7.02 -33.30 -43.17
C ASP A 412 -8.34 -32.79 -42.54
N CYS A 413 -8.42 -31.50 -42.16
CA CYS A 413 -9.72 -30.81 -42.07
C CYS A 413 -9.80 -29.64 -43.06
N GLY A 414 -10.23 -29.95 -44.27
CA GLY A 414 -10.77 -28.97 -45.21
C GLY A 414 -12.21 -28.63 -44.84
N TYR A 415 -12.42 -27.51 -44.13
CA TYR A 415 -13.75 -26.90 -44.04
C TYR A 415 -13.68 -25.42 -44.45
N CYS A 416 -14.34 -25.15 -45.57
CA CYS A 416 -14.39 -23.89 -46.30
C CYS A 416 -15.31 -22.87 -45.61
N GLY A 417 -14.80 -21.66 -45.39
CA GLY A 417 -15.56 -20.58 -44.78
C GLY A 417 -16.82 -20.17 -45.54
N ARG A 418 -17.86 -19.80 -44.78
CA ARG A 418 -18.85 -18.73 -45.01
C ARG A 418 -20.01 -18.91 -44.03
N CYS A 419 -20.08 -18.11 -42.98
CA CYS A 419 -21.34 -17.74 -42.33
C CYS A 419 -21.29 -16.26 -41.95
N SER A 420 -22.11 -15.48 -42.64
CA SER A 420 -22.51 -14.11 -42.35
C SER A 420 -23.76 -14.14 -41.48
N TYR A 421 -23.73 -13.54 -40.29
CA TYR A 421 -24.68 -12.60 -39.71
C TYR A 421 -24.23 -12.22 -38.30
#